data_AF-A0A1G0K9A3-F1
#
_entry.id   AF-A0A1G0K9A3-F1
#
_cell.length_a   1.000
_cell.length_b   1.000
_cell.length_c   1.000
_cell.angle_alpha   90.00
_cell.angle_beta   90.00
_cell.angle_gamma   90.00
#
_symmetry.space_group_name_H-M   'P 1'
#
loop_
_entity.id
_entity.type
_entity.pdbx_description
1 polymer ?
#
loop_
_entity_poly.entity_id
_entity_poly.type
_entity_poly.pdbx_seq_one_letter_code
_entity_poly.pdbx_strand_id
1 'polypeptide(L)'
;MKDLLEIAGAKLNQAIERVVSDLQDRVGKAQAEFARRGVLHSSMHLDGVVRECCAAYDDAVDVISREIEWVMKQSFYVTESKARSLAEFGNVHLDPLTTRCIDHYERASRVLKNSGFLAAFEQRLVDKRRSAAEAIALFIRRWRAENQRNVLRKLLSIILGPLKTPYRS
;
A
#
# COMPACT_ATOMS: atom_id res chain seq x y z
N MET A 1 0.79 11.85 25.47
CA MET A 1 1.42 11.62 24.15
C MET A 1 0.56 10.58 23.45
N LYS A 2 -0.16 10.94 22.37
CA LYS A 2 -0.86 9.94 21.55
C LYS A 2 0.17 8.98 20.96
N ASP A 3 -0.16 7.68 20.85
CA ASP A 3 0.73 6.71 20.22
C ASP A 3 0.96 7.14 18.76
N LEU A 4 2.20 7.08 18.28
CA LEU A 4 2.55 7.41 16.90
C LEU A 4 1.72 6.60 15.89
N LEU A 5 1.33 5.37 16.27
CA LEU A 5 0.45 4.52 15.48
C LEU A 5 -0.98 5.07 15.40
N GLU A 6 -1.51 5.69 16.45
CA GLU A 6 -2.84 6.31 16.40
C GLU A 6 -2.85 7.52 15.45
N ILE A 7 -1.80 8.34 15.49
CA ILE A 7 -1.66 9.50 14.58
C ILE A 7 -1.53 9.03 13.14
N ALA A 8 -0.67 8.04 12.89
CA ALA A 8 -0.51 7.45 11.57
C ALA A 8 -1.80 6.78 11.09
N GLY A 9 -2.55 6.12 11.99
CA GLY A 9 -3.82 5.48 11.66
C GLY A 9 -4.88 6.48 11.22
N ALA A 10 -5.00 7.61 11.92
CA ALA A 10 -5.91 8.67 11.52
C ALA A 10 -5.56 9.26 10.15
N LYS A 11 -4.27 9.51 9.88
CA LYS A 11 -3.80 9.99 8.58
C LYS A 11 -4.02 8.97 7.46
N LEU A 12 -3.74 7.70 7.73
CA LEU A 12 -3.95 6.61 6.78
C LEU A 12 -5.42 6.41 6.45
N ASN A 13 -6.31 6.43 7.43
CA ASN A 13 -7.74 6.36 7.16
C ASN A 13 -8.18 7.46 6.20
N GLN A 14 -7.78 8.71 6.46
CA GLN A 14 -8.11 9.82 5.57
C GLN A 14 -7.50 9.65 4.16
N ALA A 15 -6.26 9.18 4.07
CA ALA A 15 -5.59 9.01 2.78
C ALA A 15 -6.17 7.83 1.99
N ILE A 16 -6.52 6.73 2.64
CA ILE A 16 -7.18 5.57 2.02
C ILE A 16 -8.60 5.93 1.57
N GLU A 17 -9.34 6.72 2.35
CA GLU A 17 -10.64 7.25 1.91
C GLU A 17 -10.51 8.06 0.62
N ARG A 18 -9.44 8.86 0.47
CA ARG A 18 -9.16 9.57 -0.79
C ARG A 18 -8.86 8.60 -1.93
N VAL A 19 -8.01 7.59 -1.72
CA VAL A 19 -7.72 6.57 -2.74
C VAL A 19 -9.01 5.85 -3.18
N VAL A 20 -9.89 5.54 -2.23
CA VAL A 20 -11.21 4.93 -2.49
C VAL A 20 -12.14 5.87 -3.27
N SER A 21 -12.16 7.15 -2.92
CA SER A 21 -12.91 8.17 -3.67
C SER A 21 -12.37 8.32 -5.11
N ASP A 22 -11.05 8.38 -5.27
CA ASP A 22 -10.39 8.49 -6.57
C ASP A 22 -10.63 7.24 -7.43
N LEU A 23 -10.69 6.04 -6.82
CA LEU A 23 -11.10 4.82 -7.52
C LEU A 23 -12.51 4.96 -8.09
N GLN A 24 -13.47 5.45 -7.30
CA GLN A 24 -14.84 5.63 -7.76
C GLN A 24 -14.92 6.56 -8.98
N ASP A 25 -14.18 7.67 -8.96
CA ASP A 25 -14.11 8.60 -10.07
C ASP A 25 -13.44 8.00 -11.30
N ARG A 26 -12.33 7.27 -11.12
CA ARG A 26 -11.61 6.58 -12.19
C ARG A 26 -12.49 5.53 -12.87
N VAL A 27 -13.18 4.71 -12.09
CA VAL A 27 -14.14 3.71 -12.60
C VAL A 27 -15.29 4.40 -13.34
N GLY A 28 -15.85 5.48 -12.79
CA GLY A 28 -16.91 6.23 -13.45
C GLY A 28 -16.48 6.83 -14.80
N LYS A 29 -15.27 7.39 -14.87
CA LYS A 29 -14.67 7.90 -16.12
C LYS A 29 -14.45 6.79 -17.13
N ALA A 30 -13.91 5.66 -16.70
CA ALA A 30 -13.70 4.49 -17.56
C ALA A 30 -15.05 3.97 -18.12
N GLN A 31 -16.08 3.87 -17.27
CA GLN A 31 -17.43 3.49 -17.68
C GLN A 31 -18.01 4.42 -18.74
N ALA A 32 -17.91 5.73 -18.53
CA ALA A 32 -18.36 6.72 -19.50
C ALA A 32 -17.60 6.65 -20.83
N GLU A 33 -16.31 6.31 -20.81
CA GLU A 33 -15.52 6.08 -22.01
C GLU A 33 -15.94 4.81 -22.76
N PHE A 34 -16.13 3.69 -22.07
CA PHE A 34 -16.62 2.44 -22.69
C PHE A 34 -18.03 2.59 -23.26
N ALA A 35 -18.91 3.34 -22.58
CA ALA A 35 -20.24 3.68 -23.09
C ALA A 35 -20.16 4.49 -24.40
N ARG A 36 -19.32 5.55 -24.44
CA ARG A 36 -19.10 6.36 -25.65
C ARG A 36 -18.56 5.56 -26.82
N ARG A 37 -17.77 4.50 -26.54
CA ARG A 37 -17.23 3.58 -27.55
C ARG A 37 -18.20 2.44 -27.92
N GLY A 38 -19.38 2.37 -27.31
CA GLY A 38 -20.37 1.31 -27.56
C GLY A 38 -19.99 -0.08 -27.02
N VAL A 39 -18.98 -0.17 -26.16
CA VAL A 39 -18.42 -1.44 -25.65
C VAL A 39 -18.72 -1.69 -24.17
N LEU A 40 -19.69 -0.97 -23.60
CA LEU A 40 -20.10 -1.10 -22.19
C LEU A 40 -20.56 -2.54 -21.85
N HIS A 41 -21.14 -3.24 -22.83
CA HIS A 41 -21.59 -4.63 -22.71
C HIS A 41 -20.55 -5.66 -23.20
N SER A 42 -19.28 -5.27 -23.27
CA SER A 42 -18.17 -6.19 -23.55
C SER A 42 -17.36 -6.54 -22.29
N SER A 43 -16.62 -7.65 -22.33
CA SER A 43 -15.66 -7.99 -21.27
C SER A 43 -14.56 -6.94 -21.06
N MET A 44 -14.29 -6.08 -22.06
CA MET A 44 -13.32 -4.99 -21.95
C MET A 44 -13.69 -4.00 -20.84
N HIS A 45 -14.99 -3.84 -20.57
CA HIS A 45 -15.45 -3.00 -19.46
C HIS A 45 -15.05 -3.61 -18.10
N LEU A 46 -15.15 -4.93 -17.91
CA LEU A 46 -14.67 -5.59 -16.69
C LEU A 46 -13.17 -5.42 -16.54
N ASP A 47 -12.41 -5.67 -17.60
CA ASP A 47 -10.95 -5.50 -17.58
C ASP A 47 -10.54 -4.07 -17.21
N GLY A 48 -11.30 -3.08 -17.68
CA GLY A 48 -11.14 -1.69 -17.26
C GLY A 48 -11.34 -1.49 -15.76
N VAL A 49 -12.42 -2.04 -15.19
CA VAL A 49 -12.67 -1.98 -13.73
C VAL A 49 -11.56 -2.68 -12.95
N VAL A 50 -11.13 -3.87 -13.39
CA VAL A 50 -10.01 -4.60 -12.76
C VAL A 50 -8.74 -3.76 -12.78
N ARG A 51 -8.44 -3.11 -13.90
CA ARG A 51 -7.26 -2.26 -14.05
C ARG A 51 -7.27 -1.09 -13.08
N GLU A 52 -8.39 -0.35 -12.98
CA GLU A 52 -8.51 0.78 -12.05
C GLU A 52 -8.39 0.31 -10.59
N CYS A 53 -8.94 -0.86 -10.27
CA CYS A 53 -8.77 -1.50 -8.97
C CYS A 53 -7.32 -1.82 -8.66
N CYS A 54 -6.60 -2.46 -9.59
CA CYS A 54 -5.18 -2.74 -9.41
C CYS A 54 -4.35 -1.46 -9.21
N ALA A 55 -4.64 -0.40 -9.98
CA ALA A 55 -3.97 0.89 -9.83
C ALA A 55 -4.23 1.51 -8.45
N ALA A 56 -5.47 1.43 -7.94
CA ALA A 56 -5.79 1.94 -6.61
C ALA A 56 -5.06 1.17 -5.49
N TYR A 57 -4.77 -0.13 -5.67
CA TYR A 57 -3.93 -0.86 -4.72
C TYR A 57 -2.49 -0.35 -4.73
N ASP A 58 -1.94 -0.03 -5.90
CA ASP A 58 -0.59 0.54 -6.02
C ASP A 58 -0.51 1.91 -5.33
N ASP A 59 -1.52 2.76 -5.53
CA ASP A 59 -1.62 4.04 -4.82
C ASP A 59 -1.70 3.85 -3.30
N ALA A 60 -2.49 2.86 -2.84
CA ALA A 60 -2.62 2.55 -1.42
C ALA A 60 -1.29 2.07 -0.81
N VAL A 61 -0.53 1.23 -1.51
CA VAL A 61 0.80 0.77 -1.07
C VAL A 61 1.74 1.95 -0.88
N ASP A 62 1.75 2.90 -1.82
CA ASP A 62 2.60 4.08 -1.74
C ASP A 62 2.24 4.96 -0.54
N VAL A 63 0.96 5.22 -0.33
CA VAL A 63 0.44 5.99 0.82
C VAL A 63 0.78 5.29 2.15
N ILE A 64 0.51 4.00 2.26
CA ILE A 64 0.78 3.20 3.45
C ILE A 64 2.27 3.19 3.77
N SER A 65 3.11 2.96 2.75
CA SER A 65 4.56 2.92 2.92
C SER A 65 5.12 4.25 3.43
N ARG A 66 4.61 5.40 2.93
CA ARG A 66 5.04 6.74 3.39
C ARG A 66 4.70 7.00 4.86
N GLU A 67 3.50 6.67 5.30
CA GLU A 67 3.11 6.88 6.71
C GLU A 67 3.85 5.92 7.64
N ILE A 68 4.05 4.67 7.22
CA ILE A 68 4.88 3.71 7.96
C ILE A 68 6.33 4.19 8.04
N GLU A 69 6.88 4.72 6.95
CA GLU A 69 8.21 5.34 6.94
C GLU A 69 8.30 6.47 7.94
N TRP A 70 7.29 7.33 8.00
CA TRP A 70 7.22 8.42 8.95
C TRP A 70 7.27 7.89 10.39
N VAL A 71 6.45 6.90 10.74
CA VAL A 71 6.46 6.26 12.08
C VAL A 71 7.84 5.67 12.40
N MET A 72 8.44 4.97 11.45
CA MET A 72 9.76 4.36 11.61
C MET A 72 10.86 5.42 11.81
N LYS A 73 10.82 6.55 11.08
CA LYS A 73 11.77 7.66 11.23
C LYS A 73 11.66 8.36 12.59
N GLN A 74 10.48 8.39 13.20
CA GLN A 74 10.31 8.90 14.57
C GLN A 74 10.81 7.92 15.64
N SER A 75 11.11 6.67 15.26
CA SER A 75 11.58 5.63 16.17
C SER A 75 13.10 5.48 16.07
N PHE A 76 13.83 5.62 17.19
CA PHE A 76 15.29 5.42 17.21
C PHE A 76 15.68 3.99 16.81
N TYR A 77 14.88 3.00 17.21
CA TYR A 77 15.08 1.60 16.90
C TYR A 77 13.75 0.91 16.57
N VAL A 78 13.73 0.18 15.46
CA VAL A 78 12.56 -0.65 15.07
C VAL A 78 12.90 -2.10 15.36
N THR A 79 12.30 -2.63 16.43
CA THR A 79 12.39 -4.06 16.78
C THR A 79 11.69 -4.91 15.72
N GLU A 80 11.98 -6.21 15.70
CA GLU A 80 11.25 -7.13 14.83
C GLU A 80 9.75 -7.16 15.17
N SER A 81 9.41 -7.13 16.47
CA SER A 81 8.02 -7.04 16.94
C SER A 81 7.32 -5.79 16.39
N LYS A 82 7.96 -4.61 16.50
CA LYS A 82 7.39 -3.36 15.97
C LYS A 82 7.26 -3.41 14.44
N ALA A 83 8.23 -3.99 13.74
CA ALA A 83 8.17 -4.17 12.29
C ALA A 83 6.98 -5.06 11.87
N ARG A 84 6.71 -6.13 12.63
CA ARG A 84 5.55 -7.00 12.41
C ARG A 84 4.24 -6.25 12.64
N SER A 85 4.12 -5.52 13.74
CA SER A 85 2.93 -4.71 14.02
C SER A 85 2.69 -3.63 12.95
N LEU A 86 3.74 -3.02 12.41
CA LEU A 86 3.63 -2.06 11.31
C LEU A 86 3.14 -2.71 10.00
N ALA A 87 3.59 -3.94 9.71
CA ALA A 87 3.15 -4.67 8.53
C ALA A 87 1.67 -5.09 8.65
N GLU A 88 1.26 -5.58 9.81
CA GLU A 88 -0.14 -5.89 10.12
C GLU A 88 -1.03 -4.65 10.02
N PHE A 89 -0.58 -3.55 10.62
CA PHE A 89 -1.22 -2.25 10.56
C PHE A 89 -1.44 -1.79 9.11
N GLY A 90 -0.41 -1.83 8.26
CA GLY A 90 -0.55 -1.50 6.85
C GLY A 90 -1.53 -2.41 6.10
N ASN A 91 -1.53 -3.72 6.38
CA ASN A 91 -2.41 -4.67 5.71
C ASN A 91 -3.90 -4.46 6.03
N VAL A 92 -4.25 -4.09 7.27
CA VAL A 92 -5.64 -3.80 7.65
C VAL A 92 -6.21 -2.61 6.87
N HIS A 93 -5.37 -1.62 6.55
CA HIS A 93 -5.80 -0.45 5.78
C HIS A 93 -6.08 -0.75 4.28
N LEU A 94 -5.84 -1.98 3.80
CA LEU A 94 -6.22 -2.42 2.46
C LEU A 94 -7.66 -2.98 2.38
N ASP A 95 -8.31 -3.25 3.53
CA ASP A 95 -9.67 -3.79 3.57
C ASP A 95 -10.71 -2.91 2.84
N PRO A 96 -10.78 -1.59 3.08
CA PRO A 96 -11.80 -0.74 2.46
C PRO A 96 -11.73 -0.76 0.94
N LEU A 97 -10.50 -0.82 0.39
CA LEU A 97 -10.27 -0.88 -1.04
C LEU A 97 -10.76 -2.20 -1.64
N THR A 98 -10.53 -3.31 -0.93
CA THR A 98 -10.98 -4.65 -1.34
C THR A 98 -12.49 -4.67 -1.49
N THR A 99 -13.21 -4.24 -0.46
CA THR A 99 -14.68 -4.15 -0.47
C THR A 99 -15.15 -3.29 -1.63
N ARG A 100 -14.54 -2.11 -1.82
CA ARG A 100 -14.99 -1.19 -2.88
C ARG A 100 -14.75 -1.73 -4.29
N CYS A 101 -13.65 -2.45 -4.50
CA CYS A 101 -13.35 -3.09 -5.78
C CYS A 101 -14.34 -4.20 -6.13
N ILE A 102 -14.75 -5.01 -5.15
CA ILE A 102 -15.81 -6.00 -5.32
C ILE A 102 -17.12 -5.31 -5.71
N ASP A 103 -17.53 -4.25 -5.00
CA ASP A 103 -18.75 -3.49 -5.33
C ASP A 103 -18.75 -2.95 -6.77
N HIS A 104 -17.61 -2.42 -7.24
CA HIS A 104 -17.50 -1.90 -8.60
C HIS A 104 -17.60 -3.01 -9.64
N TYR A 105 -16.93 -4.13 -9.40
CA TYR A 105 -16.94 -5.25 -10.32
C TYR A 105 -18.29 -5.94 -10.39
N GLU A 106 -18.96 -6.17 -9.26
CA GLU A 106 -20.31 -6.74 -9.25
C GLU A 106 -21.29 -5.87 -10.05
N ARG A 107 -21.24 -4.55 -9.85
CA ARG A 107 -22.07 -3.61 -10.61
C ARG A 107 -21.77 -3.69 -12.12
N ALA A 108 -20.50 -3.76 -12.50
CA ALA A 108 -20.10 -3.91 -13.91
C ALA A 108 -20.49 -5.28 -14.50
N SER A 109 -20.38 -6.36 -13.74
CA SER A 109 -20.77 -7.73 -14.13
C SER A 109 -22.28 -7.86 -14.36
N ARG A 110 -23.11 -7.20 -13.53
CA ARG A 110 -24.57 -7.15 -13.73
C ARG A 110 -24.96 -6.51 -15.06
N VAL A 111 -24.24 -5.47 -15.50
CA VAL A 111 -24.44 -4.83 -16.82
C VAL A 111 -24.15 -5.80 -17.98
N LEU A 112 -23.27 -6.78 -17.76
CA LEU A 112 -22.91 -7.80 -18.75
C LEU A 112 -23.76 -9.06 -18.65
N LYS A 113 -24.64 -9.18 -17.64
CA LYS A 113 -25.35 -10.42 -17.29
C LYS A 113 -24.40 -11.62 -17.18
N ASN A 114 -23.18 -11.40 -16.72
CA ASN A 114 -22.09 -12.37 -16.81
C ASN A 114 -21.47 -12.62 -15.44
N SER A 115 -22.03 -13.59 -14.71
CA SER A 115 -21.58 -13.98 -13.36
C SER A 115 -20.35 -14.90 -13.38
N GLY A 116 -19.98 -15.47 -14.53
CA GLY A 116 -18.89 -16.46 -14.64
C GLY A 116 -17.49 -15.93 -14.35
N PHE A 117 -17.31 -14.61 -14.32
CA PHE A 117 -16.00 -13.97 -14.14
C PHE A 117 -15.77 -13.42 -12.72
N LEU A 118 -16.75 -13.53 -11.81
CA LEU A 118 -16.63 -12.98 -10.45
C LEU A 118 -15.56 -13.72 -9.64
N ALA A 119 -15.55 -15.06 -9.66
CA ALA A 119 -14.56 -15.85 -8.93
C ALA A 119 -13.12 -15.58 -9.41
N ALA A 120 -12.92 -15.44 -10.73
CA ALA A 120 -11.60 -15.12 -11.29
C ALA A 120 -11.13 -13.72 -10.89
N PHE A 121 -12.06 -12.75 -10.81
CA PHE A 121 -11.78 -11.41 -10.35
C PHE A 121 -11.45 -11.36 -8.86
N GLU A 122 -12.26 -12.01 -8.02
CA GLU A 122 -12.02 -12.11 -6.58
C GLU A 122 -10.64 -12.71 -6.30
N GLN A 123 -10.29 -13.79 -7.01
CA GLN A 123 -8.95 -14.38 -6.90
C GLN A 123 -7.86 -13.38 -7.29
N ARG A 124 -8.04 -12.64 -8.39
CA ARG A 124 -7.07 -11.62 -8.83
C ARG A 124 -6.94 -10.46 -7.85
N LEU A 125 -8.04 -10.05 -7.20
CA LEU A 125 -8.01 -9.06 -6.13
C LEU A 125 -7.29 -9.59 -4.90
N VAL A 126 -7.56 -10.83 -4.47
CA VAL A 126 -6.87 -11.48 -3.35
C VAL A 126 -5.38 -11.53 -3.61
N ASP A 127 -4.96 -11.91 -4.82
CA ASP A 127 -3.55 -11.96 -5.19
C ASP A 127 -2.92 -10.56 -5.25
N LYS A 128 -3.65 -9.55 -5.77
CA LYS A 128 -3.17 -8.16 -5.77
C LYS A 128 -3.04 -7.60 -4.35
N ARG A 129 -4.01 -7.86 -3.48
CA ARG A 129 -3.95 -7.48 -2.07
C ARG A 129 -2.79 -8.16 -1.35
N ARG A 130 -2.59 -9.46 -1.59
CA ARG A 130 -1.45 -10.21 -1.03
C ARG A 130 -0.13 -9.57 -1.47
N SER A 131 0.01 -9.31 -2.77
CA SER A 131 1.19 -8.64 -3.33
C SER A 131 1.43 -7.24 -2.71
N ALA A 132 0.36 -6.47 -2.49
CA ALA A 132 0.44 -5.17 -1.81
C ALA A 132 0.92 -5.31 -0.35
N ALA A 133 0.35 -6.26 0.40
CA ALA A 133 0.78 -6.54 1.79
C ALA A 133 2.24 -7.00 1.86
N GLU A 134 2.66 -7.86 0.93
CA GLU A 134 4.05 -8.29 0.81
C GLU A 134 5.00 -7.13 0.47
N ALA A 135 4.59 -6.21 -0.41
CA ALA A 135 5.36 -5.02 -0.74
C ALA A 135 5.57 -4.12 0.49
N ILE A 136 4.53 -3.89 1.28
CA ILE A 136 4.60 -3.14 2.55
C ILE A 136 5.56 -3.84 3.53
N ALA A 137 5.41 -5.15 3.72
CA ALA A 137 6.27 -5.92 4.61
C ALA A 137 7.74 -5.90 4.17
N LEU A 138 7.99 -6.02 2.86
CA LEU A 138 9.33 -5.95 2.28
C LEU A 138 9.95 -4.56 2.47
N PHE A 139 9.16 -3.50 2.26
CA PHE A 139 9.57 -2.13 2.52
C PHE A 139 10.06 -1.94 3.96
N ILE A 140 9.27 -2.38 4.94
CA ILE A 140 9.62 -2.30 6.37
C ILE A 140 10.92 -3.05 6.67
N ARG A 141 11.06 -4.28 6.16
CA ARG A 141 12.26 -5.11 6.36
C ARG A 141 13.51 -4.43 5.79
N ARG A 142 13.41 -3.88 4.58
CA ARG A 142 14.51 -3.16 3.92
C ARG A 142 14.92 -1.93 4.72
N TRP A 143 13.94 -1.10 5.10
CA TRP A 143 14.18 0.09 5.91
C TRP A 143 14.87 -0.25 7.23
N ARG A 144 14.39 -1.28 7.94
CA ARG A 144 15.01 -1.74 9.20
C ARG A 144 16.45 -2.16 9.01
N ALA A 145 16.73 -2.99 8.01
CA ALA A 145 18.08 -3.48 7.73
C ALA A 145 19.03 -2.33 7.38
N GLU A 146 18.57 -1.36 6.60
CA GLU A 146 19.34 -0.17 6.25
C GLU A 146 19.60 0.72 7.47
N ASN A 147 18.59 0.98 8.29
CA ASN A 147 18.75 1.78 9.50
C ASN A 147 19.72 1.13 10.48
N GLN A 148 19.63 -0.19 10.68
CA GLN A 148 20.59 -0.95 11.51
C GLN A 148 22.03 -0.81 10.99
N ARG A 149 22.24 -0.95 9.67
CA ARG A 149 23.56 -0.74 9.05
C ARG A 149 24.07 0.70 9.26
N ASN A 150 23.21 1.70 9.13
CA ASN A 150 23.59 3.10 9.30
C ASN A 150 23.94 3.43 10.75
N VAL A 151 23.19 2.91 11.72
CA VAL A 151 23.52 3.03 13.15
C VAL A 151 24.87 2.37 13.45
N LEU A 152 25.09 1.14 12.98
CA LEU A 152 26.38 0.44 13.17
C LEU A 152 27.55 1.21 12.56
N ARG A 153 27.40 1.74 11.34
CA ARG A 153 28.44 2.58 10.69
C ARG A 153 28.75 3.82 11.51
N LYS A 154 27.73 4.52 12.01
CA LYS A 154 27.93 5.70 12.87
C LYS A 154 28.65 5.34 14.17
N LEU A 155 28.24 4.28 14.85
CA LEU A 155 28.89 3.81 16.08
C LEU A 155 30.36 3.42 15.84
N LEU A 156 30.63 2.66 14.77
CA LEU A 156 32.01 2.32 14.37
C LEU A 156 32.84 3.56 14.07
N SER A 157 32.28 4.58 13.41
CA SER A 157 33.00 5.83 13.13
C SER A 157 33.32 6.62 14.40
N ILE A 158 32.44 6.57 15.42
CA ILE A 158 32.66 7.23 16.72
C ILE A 158 33.74 6.48 17.52
N ILE A 159 33.70 5.15 17.52
CA ILE A 159 34.65 4.31 18.28
C ILE A 159 36.05 4.31 17.63
N LEU A 160 36.11 4.21 16.30
CA LEU A 160 37.37 4.08 15.56
C LEU A 160 37.92 5.41 15.03
N GLY A 161 37.10 6.47 15.00
CA GLY A 161 37.52 7.83 14.59
C GLY A 161 38.68 8.40 15.41
N PRO A 162 38.64 8.32 16.76
CA PRO A 162 39.74 8.77 17.63
C PRO A 162 41.04 7.97 17.47
N LEU A 163 40.97 6.72 17.00
CA LEU A 163 42.15 5.86 16.80
C LEU A 163 42.92 6.22 15.50
N LYS A 164 42.38 7.10 14.65
CA LYS A 164 43.01 7.51 13.38
C LYS A 164 43.74 8.84 13.43
N THR A 165 43.73 9.58 14.55
CA THR A 165 44.56 10.76 14.70
C THR A 165 45.97 10.34 15.14
N PRO A 166 47.01 10.45 14.28
CA PRO A 166 48.37 10.23 14.75
C PRO A 166 48.69 11.29 15.81
N TYR A 167 49.17 10.83 16.98
CA TYR A 167 49.83 11.68 17.96
C TYR A 167 50.94 12.44 17.21
N ARG A 168 50.73 13.73 16.94
CA ARG A 168 51.82 14.62 16.55
C ARG A 168 52.60 14.93 17.83
N SER A 169 53.64 14.14 18.07
CA SER A 169 54.76 14.47 18.94
C SER A 169 55.50 15.69 18.42
#